data_AF-A0A2M7DCR1-F1
#
_entry.id   AF-A0A2M7DCR1-F1
#
_cell.length_a   1.000
_cell.length_b   1.000
_cell.length_c   1.000
_cell.angle_alpha   90.00
_cell.angle_beta   90.00
_cell.angle_gamma   90.00
#
_symmetry.space_group_name_H-M   'P 1'
#
loop_
_entity.id
_entity.type
_entity.pdbx_description
1 polymer ?
#
loop_
_entity_poly.entity_id
_entity_poly.type
_entity_poly.pdbx_seq_one_letter_code
_entity_poly.pdbx_strand_id
1 'polypeptide(L)'
;MAKVIGIDLGTSNSAASYMEAGKPKMIPSAEGTTIVGGKAFPSYVALTSGGQLLVGESARRQTVANPEGTISGFKRKMGTDFKYKIFGKEYTPQQISAFLLQKIKKDAETYLGEKIEKAVITVPAYFNDAQRQATKDAGAIAGLEVIRLVNEPTAACLAYGLDKVKEKDQQVLIFDFGAGTLDVTIMNFGEGTFEVKATSGDTQLGGRDMDEKLIDYIAETFKKEQGIDLRKDKMAMERIREAGEKAKIELSSTLETEINLPFITADQHGPKHLLLKITRAKLEELVKSIIEKCRGSIEKALADAKLRPQEVEKIILVGGPTRMPIVQKFLENIFGSKLARGIDPMECVAQGAGIQAAILSGEKEVKDVLLLDVTPLTLGIETLGEIMTPLISRNATIPTSKSQVFSTAADNQTSVEIHVLQGERPMARGNRTLGRFILDGIPPSHRGIPQIEVIFDIDANGILTVTARDKATNKSQHIIIKDSGALSHEEIEKMKREAEQFAKDDQRKKEIIELRNQSDTLLHSVEKTLKDFADKVRDEDRKEIEGKLENLKKVKDGDDAEVIKKAMEDLSDSVSKIGERLYKEKGTGEEKKEKKDNKDNKEEGPIEGEVVE
;
A
#
# COMPACT_ATOMS: atom_id res chain seq x y z
N MET A 1 -23.22 9.31 -0.15
CA MET A 1 -22.36 8.61 0.82
C MET A 1 -20.94 8.76 0.32
N ALA A 2 -19.96 9.01 1.21
CA ALA A 2 -18.56 9.04 0.80
C ALA A 2 -18.19 7.68 0.19
N LYS A 3 -17.47 7.68 -0.94
CA LYS A 3 -17.02 6.45 -1.58
C LYS A 3 -16.12 5.64 -0.63
N VAL A 4 -16.28 4.33 -0.68
CA VAL A 4 -15.39 3.38 -0.04
C VAL A 4 -14.43 2.85 -1.11
N ILE A 5 -13.13 2.93 -0.86
CA ILE A 5 -12.11 2.39 -1.76
C ILE A 5 -11.59 1.05 -1.28
N GLY A 6 -11.13 0.22 -2.21
CA GLY A 6 -10.34 -0.98 -1.94
C GLY A 6 -8.86 -0.67 -2.04
N ILE A 7 -8.07 -1.09 -1.06
CA ILE A 7 -6.62 -0.89 -1.04
C ILE A 7 -5.93 -2.25 -0.92
N ASP A 8 -5.09 -2.56 -1.89
CA ASP A 8 -4.06 -3.58 -1.76
C ASP A 8 -2.82 -2.98 -1.10
N LEU A 9 -2.58 -3.31 0.17
CA LEU A 9 -1.39 -2.84 0.89
C LEU A 9 -0.26 -3.86 0.72
N GLY A 10 0.39 -3.94 -0.43
CA GLY A 10 1.44 -4.94 -0.68
C GLY A 10 2.82 -4.64 -0.06
N THR A 11 3.74 -5.62 -0.15
CA THR A 11 5.10 -5.52 0.44
C THR A 11 6.04 -4.61 -0.34
N SER A 12 5.96 -4.64 -1.67
CA SER A 12 6.81 -3.82 -2.56
C SER A 12 6.01 -2.76 -3.32
N ASN A 13 4.77 -3.07 -3.66
CA ASN A 13 3.84 -2.16 -4.33
C ASN A 13 2.49 -2.29 -3.64
N SER A 14 1.78 -1.19 -3.52
CA SER A 14 0.40 -1.11 -3.09
C SER A 14 -0.46 -0.56 -4.22
N ALA A 15 -1.75 -0.82 -4.22
CA ALA A 15 -2.64 -0.37 -5.28
C ALA A 15 -4.01 -0.04 -4.69
N ALA A 16 -4.77 0.83 -5.36
CA ALA A 16 -6.10 1.19 -4.91
C ALA A 16 -7.10 1.10 -6.06
N SER A 17 -8.33 0.75 -5.73
CA SER A 17 -9.43 0.68 -6.69
C SER A 17 -10.75 1.15 -6.08
N TYR A 18 -11.71 1.45 -6.94
CA TYR A 18 -13.09 1.75 -6.58
C TYR A 18 -14.02 1.14 -7.64
N MET A 19 -15.31 1.07 -7.35
CA MET A 19 -16.31 0.63 -8.33
C MET A 19 -16.87 1.82 -9.10
N GLU A 20 -16.98 1.65 -10.42
CA GLU A 20 -17.67 2.58 -11.30
C GLU A 20 -18.43 1.81 -12.37
N ALA A 21 -19.73 2.06 -12.48
CA ALA A 21 -20.62 1.42 -13.45
C ALA A 21 -20.50 -0.13 -13.44
N GLY A 22 -20.48 -0.72 -12.24
CA GLY A 22 -20.41 -2.17 -12.05
C GLY A 22 -19.05 -2.80 -12.35
N LYS A 23 -17.99 -2.01 -12.60
CA LYS A 23 -16.64 -2.51 -12.86
C LYS A 23 -15.61 -1.90 -11.91
N PRO A 24 -14.61 -2.68 -11.44
CA PRO A 24 -13.52 -2.13 -10.66
C PRO A 24 -12.62 -1.26 -11.55
N LYS A 25 -12.26 -0.07 -11.05
CA LYS A 25 -11.32 0.84 -11.69
C LYS A 25 -10.16 1.15 -10.75
N MET A 26 -8.95 1.08 -11.30
CA MET A 26 -7.72 1.42 -10.58
C MET A 26 -7.57 2.93 -10.40
N ILE A 27 -7.19 3.33 -9.20
CA ILE A 27 -6.81 4.70 -8.85
C ILE A 27 -5.30 4.83 -9.07
N PRO A 28 -4.84 5.68 -10.00
CA PRO A 28 -3.42 5.87 -10.23
C PRO A 28 -2.79 6.69 -9.09
N SER A 29 -1.52 6.42 -8.80
CA SER A 29 -0.67 7.34 -8.03
C SER A 29 -0.60 8.70 -8.73
N ALA A 30 -0.41 9.79 -7.97
CA ALA A 30 -0.29 11.14 -8.55
C ALA A 30 0.84 11.27 -9.60
N GLU A 31 1.88 10.44 -9.47
CA GLU A 31 3.01 10.35 -10.40
C GLU A 31 2.69 9.57 -11.69
N GLY A 32 1.48 9.01 -11.82
CA GLY A 32 1.03 8.23 -12.97
C GLY A 32 1.53 6.79 -12.96
N THR A 33 2.00 6.31 -14.12
CA THR A 33 2.52 4.95 -14.28
C THR A 33 3.96 4.87 -13.77
N THR A 34 4.18 4.07 -12.72
CA THR A 34 5.50 3.78 -12.18
C THR A 34 6.30 2.84 -13.08
N ILE A 35 7.63 2.93 -13.02
CA ILE A 35 8.56 2.17 -13.89
C ILE A 35 8.41 0.66 -13.71
N VAL A 36 8.00 0.19 -12.52
CA VAL A 36 8.01 -1.23 -12.15
C VAL A 36 6.63 -1.76 -11.73
N GLY A 37 5.66 -0.90 -11.44
CA GLY A 37 4.38 -1.29 -10.84
C GLY A 37 3.13 -0.81 -11.57
N GLY A 38 3.24 -0.18 -12.75
CA GLY A 38 2.08 0.36 -13.43
C GLY A 38 1.42 1.48 -12.60
N LYS A 39 0.09 1.42 -12.41
CA LYS A 39 -0.67 2.39 -11.58
C LYS A 39 -0.46 2.24 -10.06
N ALA A 40 0.47 1.39 -9.63
CA ALA A 40 0.73 1.13 -8.22
C ALA A 40 1.47 2.28 -7.50
N PHE A 41 1.41 2.22 -6.17
CA PHE A 41 2.10 3.04 -5.20
C PHE A 41 3.28 2.22 -4.65
N PRO A 42 4.55 2.56 -4.96
CA PRO A 42 5.68 1.83 -4.42
C PRO A 42 5.66 1.88 -2.89
N SER A 43 5.89 0.74 -2.23
CA SER A 43 5.84 0.64 -0.76
C SER A 43 7.16 1.13 -0.15
N TYR A 44 7.45 2.41 -0.37
CA TYR A 44 8.63 3.13 0.07
C TYR A 44 8.23 4.36 0.86
N VAL A 45 8.91 4.59 1.97
CA VAL A 45 8.81 5.80 2.79
C VAL A 45 10.21 6.29 3.07
N ALA A 46 10.46 7.58 2.91
CA ALA A 46 11.73 8.17 3.29
C ALA A 46 11.53 9.44 4.11
N LEU A 47 12.44 9.67 5.05
CA LEU A 47 12.66 11.00 5.60
C LEU A 47 13.95 11.55 4.99
N THR A 48 13.91 12.80 4.51
CA THR A 48 15.13 13.50 4.10
C THR A 48 15.88 14.01 5.33
N SER A 49 17.14 14.38 5.16
CA SER A 49 17.94 15.02 6.23
C SER A 49 17.30 16.32 6.73
N GLY A 50 16.54 17.02 5.88
CA GLY A 50 15.73 18.19 6.23
C GLY A 50 14.38 17.86 6.88
N GLY A 51 14.14 16.60 7.24
CA GLY A 51 12.92 16.15 7.92
C GLY A 51 11.68 16.04 7.00
N GLN A 52 11.83 16.12 5.68
CA GLN A 52 10.71 15.95 4.76
C GLN A 52 10.31 14.49 4.64
N LEU A 53 9.01 14.21 4.75
CA LEU A 53 8.44 12.90 4.44
C LEU A 53 8.26 12.75 2.93
N LEU A 54 8.79 11.68 2.36
CA LEU A 54 8.58 11.26 0.99
C LEU A 54 7.93 9.88 1.03
N VAL A 55 6.98 9.63 0.12
CA VAL A 55 6.24 8.38 0.07
C VAL A 55 6.05 7.97 -1.40
N GLY A 56 6.11 6.67 -1.66
CA GLY A 56 5.91 6.13 -3.00
C GLY A 56 7.14 6.31 -3.89
N GLU A 57 6.89 6.69 -5.14
CA GLU A 57 7.91 6.85 -6.16
C GLU A 57 8.96 7.91 -5.79
N SER A 58 8.53 8.99 -5.12
CA SER A 58 9.45 10.03 -4.62
C SER A 58 10.47 9.49 -3.62
N ALA A 59 10.03 8.65 -2.68
CA ALA A 59 10.90 7.98 -1.72
C ALA A 59 11.82 6.97 -2.41
N ARG A 60 11.28 6.18 -3.34
CA ARG A 60 12.03 5.18 -4.10
C ARG A 60 13.19 5.81 -4.88
N ARG A 61 12.96 6.91 -5.60
CA ARG A 61 13.98 7.58 -6.44
C ARG A 61 15.21 8.05 -5.68
N GLN A 62 15.06 8.42 -4.41
CA GLN A 62 16.18 8.92 -3.61
C GLN A 62 16.85 7.85 -2.73
N THR A 63 16.42 6.58 -2.82
CA THR A 63 16.97 5.46 -2.01
C THR A 63 18.50 5.37 -2.12
N VAL A 64 19.05 5.54 -3.32
CA VAL A 64 20.51 5.47 -3.55
C VAL A 64 21.26 6.59 -2.84
N ALA A 65 20.69 7.81 -2.81
CA ALA A 65 21.31 8.97 -2.17
C ALA A 65 21.07 9.03 -0.65
N ASN A 66 20.04 8.33 -0.17
CA ASN A 66 19.62 8.33 1.24
C ASN A 66 19.20 6.92 1.70
N PRO A 67 20.11 5.94 1.68
CA PRO A 67 19.78 4.57 2.04
C PRO A 67 19.34 4.43 3.50
N GLU A 68 19.90 5.24 4.41
CA GLU A 68 19.57 5.17 5.84
C GLU A 68 18.24 5.84 6.21
N GLY A 69 17.82 6.84 5.42
CA GLY A 69 16.56 7.53 5.62
C GLY A 69 15.38 6.88 4.90
N THR A 70 15.59 5.80 4.14
CA THR A 70 14.59 5.17 3.29
C THR A 70 14.23 3.77 3.77
N ILE A 71 12.93 3.49 3.89
CA ILE A 71 12.38 2.23 4.34
C ILE A 71 11.51 1.62 3.25
N SER A 72 11.68 0.31 3.04
CA SER A 72 10.78 -0.51 2.22
C SER A 72 10.58 -1.89 2.85
N GLY A 73 9.57 -2.64 2.39
CA GLY A 73 9.32 -4.01 2.87
C GLY A 73 8.82 -4.10 4.30
N PHE A 74 8.33 -2.99 4.84
CA PHE A 74 7.82 -2.88 6.20
C PHE A 74 6.61 -3.78 6.47
N LYS A 75 5.89 -4.23 5.43
CA LYS A 75 4.84 -5.25 5.57
C LYS A 75 5.33 -6.55 6.23
N ARG A 76 6.58 -6.97 5.98
CA ARG A 76 7.18 -8.16 6.61
C ARG A 76 7.41 -8.02 8.12
N LYS A 77 7.28 -6.80 8.66
CA LYS A 77 7.44 -6.48 10.09
C LYS A 77 6.13 -6.13 10.78
N MET A 78 5.00 -6.13 10.07
CA MET A 78 3.68 -5.88 10.67
C MET A 78 3.40 -6.88 11.79
N GLY A 79 2.76 -6.42 12.87
CA GLY A 79 2.44 -7.26 14.03
C GLY A 79 3.66 -7.74 14.84
N THR A 80 4.80 -7.05 14.72
CA THR A 80 6.01 -7.31 15.52
C THR A 80 6.41 -6.06 16.31
N ASP A 81 7.22 -6.22 17.36
CA ASP A 81 7.76 -5.10 18.16
C ASP A 81 8.93 -4.37 17.48
N PHE A 82 9.19 -4.66 16.20
CA PHE A 82 10.27 -4.05 15.45
C PHE A 82 10.05 -2.54 15.31
N LYS A 83 11.12 -1.77 15.39
CA LYS A 83 11.10 -0.31 15.16
C LYS A 83 12.16 0.09 14.16
N TYR A 84 11.76 0.92 13.20
CA TYR A 84 12.67 1.58 12.28
C TYR A 84 13.24 2.82 12.93
N LYS A 85 14.57 2.98 12.89
CA LYS A 85 15.24 4.18 13.38
C LYS A 85 15.71 5.04 12.22
N ILE A 86 15.09 6.20 12.02
CA ILE A 86 15.51 7.18 11.02
C ILE A 86 15.90 8.47 11.73
N PHE A 87 17.13 8.94 11.51
CA PHE A 87 17.65 10.19 12.08
C PHE A 87 17.35 10.39 13.59
N GLY A 88 17.46 9.32 14.37
CA GLY A 88 17.25 9.35 15.82
C GLY A 88 15.80 9.23 16.29
N LYS A 89 14.81 9.19 15.38
CA LYS A 89 13.41 8.89 15.69
C LYS A 89 13.06 7.44 15.40
N GLU A 90 12.19 6.86 16.21
CA GLU A 90 11.68 5.50 16.04
C GLU A 90 10.28 5.49 15.44
N TYR A 91 10.05 4.58 14.50
CA TYR A 91 8.77 4.39 13.84
C TYR A 91 8.39 2.92 13.82
N THR A 92 7.14 2.62 14.16
CA THR A 92 6.56 1.28 14.05
C THR A 92 6.24 0.94 12.57
N PRO A 93 6.18 -0.34 12.19
CA PRO A 93 5.70 -0.77 10.88
C PRO A 93 4.30 -0.24 10.54
N GLN A 94 3.44 -0.07 11.55
CA GLN A 94 2.10 0.51 11.45
C GLN A 94 2.18 1.98 11.04
N GLN A 95 3.05 2.77 11.66
CA GLN A 95 3.28 4.18 11.28
C GLN A 95 3.82 4.30 9.85
N ILE A 96 4.81 3.48 9.49
CA ILE A 96 5.36 3.50 8.13
C ILE A 96 4.29 3.12 7.09
N SER A 97 3.48 2.11 7.38
CA SER A 97 2.34 1.72 6.53
C SER A 97 1.28 2.82 6.45
N ALA A 98 1.02 3.51 7.55
CA ALA A 98 0.06 4.61 7.60
C ALA A 98 0.47 5.78 6.70
N PHE A 99 1.76 6.13 6.62
CA PHE A 99 2.23 7.16 5.69
C PHE A 99 1.95 6.78 4.22
N LEU A 100 2.10 5.49 3.87
CA LEU A 100 1.73 5.01 2.55
C LEU A 100 0.20 5.09 2.31
N LEU A 101 -0.59 4.65 3.29
CA LEU A 101 -2.06 4.72 3.20
C LEU A 101 -2.57 6.16 3.11
N GLN A 102 -1.91 7.12 3.78
CA GLN A 102 -2.22 8.56 3.65
C GLN A 102 -1.95 9.08 2.24
N LYS A 103 -0.84 8.67 1.61
CA LYS A 103 -0.59 9.01 0.20
C LYS A 103 -1.67 8.41 -0.70
N ILE A 104 -2.01 7.13 -0.53
CA ILE A 104 -3.06 6.46 -1.32
C ILE A 104 -4.40 7.18 -1.16
N LYS A 105 -4.78 7.51 0.09
CA LYS A 105 -5.98 8.28 0.40
C LYS A 105 -5.98 9.64 -0.31
N LYS A 106 -4.91 10.42 -0.17
CA LYS A 106 -4.79 11.77 -0.77
C LYS A 106 -4.88 11.72 -2.29
N ASP A 107 -4.22 10.76 -2.92
CA ASP A 107 -4.23 10.60 -4.36
C ASP A 107 -5.62 10.13 -4.85
N ALA A 108 -6.29 9.26 -4.08
CA ALA A 108 -7.69 8.87 -4.32
C ALA A 108 -8.66 10.06 -4.18
N GLU A 109 -8.51 10.88 -3.14
CA GLU A 109 -9.32 12.09 -2.94
C GLU A 109 -9.16 13.08 -4.11
N THR A 110 -7.92 13.25 -4.58
CA THR A 110 -7.60 14.10 -5.73
C THR A 110 -8.21 13.54 -7.02
N TYR A 111 -8.09 12.23 -7.24
CA TYR A 111 -8.58 11.56 -8.43
C TYR A 111 -10.11 11.51 -8.51
N LEU A 112 -10.79 11.31 -7.38
CA LEU A 112 -12.25 11.20 -7.31
C LEU A 112 -12.96 12.54 -7.06
N GLY A 113 -12.24 13.57 -6.61
CA GLY A 113 -12.79 14.89 -6.33
C GLY A 113 -13.65 14.95 -5.05
N GLU A 114 -13.51 13.97 -4.16
CA GLU A 114 -14.26 13.88 -2.90
C GLU A 114 -13.41 13.31 -1.76
N LYS A 115 -13.81 13.54 -0.51
CA LYS A 115 -13.10 13.04 0.67
C LYS A 115 -13.30 11.53 0.85
N ILE A 116 -12.23 10.81 1.21
CA ILE A 116 -12.27 9.36 1.44
C ILE A 116 -12.06 9.06 2.92
N GLU A 117 -13.07 8.49 3.55
CA GLU A 117 -13.07 8.20 5.00
C GLU A 117 -13.04 6.72 5.32
N LYS A 118 -13.45 5.86 4.38
CA LYS A 118 -13.64 4.42 4.58
C LYS A 118 -12.87 3.62 3.55
N ALA A 119 -12.30 2.50 3.97
CA ALA A 119 -11.58 1.60 3.07
C ALA A 119 -11.76 0.12 3.44
N VAL A 120 -11.71 -0.73 2.42
CA VAL A 120 -11.39 -2.15 2.55
C VAL A 120 -9.89 -2.30 2.30
N ILE A 121 -9.16 -2.94 3.21
CA ILE A 121 -7.70 -3.13 3.08
C ILE A 121 -7.37 -4.62 3.01
N THR A 122 -6.45 -5.00 2.12
CA THR A 122 -6.06 -6.40 1.94
C THR A 122 -5.00 -6.83 2.95
N VAL A 123 -5.00 -8.12 3.27
CA VAL A 123 -3.95 -8.80 4.04
C VAL A 123 -3.68 -10.19 3.45
N PRO A 124 -2.45 -10.73 3.58
CA PRO A 124 -2.19 -12.12 3.23
C PRO A 124 -3.13 -13.05 3.99
N ALA A 125 -3.61 -14.11 3.33
CA ALA A 125 -4.56 -15.04 3.94
C ALA A 125 -3.97 -15.68 5.21
N TYR A 126 -2.67 -15.96 5.20
CA TYR A 126 -1.95 -16.56 6.32
C TYR A 126 -1.49 -15.56 7.40
N PHE A 127 -1.93 -14.30 7.37
CA PHE A 127 -1.69 -13.36 8.46
C PHE A 127 -2.40 -13.79 9.75
N ASN A 128 -1.67 -13.72 10.86
CA ASN A 128 -2.20 -13.93 12.20
C ASN A 128 -2.94 -12.68 12.74
N ASP A 129 -3.52 -12.80 13.93
CA ASP A 129 -4.30 -11.75 14.58
C ASP A 129 -3.49 -10.45 14.79
N ALA A 130 -2.22 -10.55 15.18
CA ALA A 130 -1.32 -9.41 15.39
C ALA A 130 -1.11 -8.60 14.11
N GLN A 131 -0.86 -9.30 13.01
CA GLN A 131 -0.59 -8.69 11.71
C GLN A 131 -1.85 -8.05 11.13
N ARG A 132 -3.01 -8.69 11.30
CA ARG A 132 -4.33 -8.14 10.94
C ARG A 132 -4.64 -6.87 11.75
N GLN A 133 -4.48 -6.92 13.07
CA GLN A 133 -4.71 -5.75 13.93
C GLN A 133 -3.76 -4.60 13.59
N ALA A 134 -2.46 -4.87 13.42
CA ALA A 134 -1.48 -3.88 13.01
C ALA A 134 -1.85 -3.20 11.68
N THR A 135 -2.43 -3.95 10.74
CA THR A 135 -2.89 -3.41 9.44
C THR A 135 -4.12 -2.52 9.62
N LYS A 136 -5.05 -2.93 10.49
CA LYS A 136 -6.21 -2.10 10.87
C LYS A 136 -5.78 -0.81 11.56
N ASP A 137 -4.81 -0.88 12.46
CA ASP A 137 -4.24 0.27 13.17
C ASP A 137 -3.56 1.24 12.18
N ALA A 138 -2.82 0.74 11.19
CA ALA A 138 -2.22 1.56 10.14
C ALA A 138 -3.29 2.35 9.35
N GLY A 139 -4.43 1.72 9.05
CA GLY A 139 -5.58 2.40 8.46
C GLY A 139 -6.14 3.51 9.35
N ALA A 140 -6.31 3.23 10.64
CA ALA A 140 -6.79 4.22 11.61
C ALA A 140 -5.84 5.42 11.76
N ILE A 141 -4.53 5.18 11.84
CA ILE A 141 -3.49 6.23 11.87
C ILE A 141 -3.54 7.08 10.59
N ALA A 142 -3.81 6.45 9.44
CA ALA A 142 -3.96 7.15 8.16
C ALA A 142 -5.28 7.94 8.03
N GLY A 143 -6.16 7.88 9.04
CA GLY A 143 -7.47 8.52 9.02
C GLY A 143 -8.46 7.82 8.09
N LEU A 144 -8.36 6.50 7.97
CA LEU A 144 -9.30 5.63 7.29
C LEU A 144 -10.02 4.73 8.31
N GLU A 145 -11.34 4.72 8.27
CA GLU A 145 -12.14 3.68 8.92
C GLU A 145 -12.04 2.40 8.07
N VAL A 146 -11.32 1.40 8.59
CA VAL A 146 -11.17 0.10 7.94
C VAL A 146 -12.44 -0.72 8.18
N ILE A 147 -13.35 -0.72 7.21
CA ILE A 147 -14.64 -1.39 7.31
C ILE A 147 -14.54 -2.90 7.19
N ARG A 148 -13.49 -3.39 6.52
CA ARG A 148 -13.19 -4.82 6.35
C ARG A 148 -11.71 -5.02 6.04
N LEU A 149 -11.12 -6.02 6.66
CA LEU A 149 -9.92 -6.66 6.14
C LEU A 149 -10.32 -7.82 5.23
N VAL A 150 -9.81 -7.84 4.00
CA VAL A 150 -10.07 -8.92 3.03
C VAL A 150 -8.78 -9.68 2.76
N ASN A 151 -8.86 -11.00 2.66
CA ASN A 151 -7.69 -11.81 2.31
C ASN A 151 -7.33 -11.56 0.84
N GLU A 152 -6.03 -11.39 0.55
CA GLU A 152 -5.50 -11.16 -0.81
C GLU A 152 -6.00 -12.17 -1.86
N PRO A 153 -5.91 -13.50 -1.62
CA PRO A 153 -6.39 -14.47 -2.59
C PRO A 153 -7.91 -14.43 -2.77
N THR A 154 -8.65 -14.13 -1.70
CA THR A 154 -10.09 -13.93 -1.75
C THR A 154 -10.47 -12.74 -2.63
N ALA A 155 -9.77 -11.62 -2.46
CA ALA A 155 -9.95 -10.43 -3.30
C ALA A 155 -9.62 -10.74 -4.78
N ALA A 156 -8.50 -11.40 -5.05
CA ALA A 156 -8.15 -11.79 -6.41
C ALA A 156 -9.19 -12.71 -7.06
N CYS A 157 -9.78 -13.63 -6.28
CA CYS A 157 -10.87 -14.49 -6.75
C CYS A 157 -12.13 -13.69 -7.08
N LEU A 158 -12.52 -12.71 -6.25
CA LEU A 158 -13.64 -11.79 -6.55
C LEU A 158 -13.41 -11.04 -7.87
N ALA A 159 -12.20 -10.51 -8.08
CA ALA A 159 -11.86 -9.83 -9.33
C ALA A 159 -11.91 -10.75 -10.55
N TYR A 160 -11.48 -12.01 -10.41
CA TYR A 160 -11.56 -13.00 -11.49
C TYR A 160 -13.00 -13.45 -11.77
N GLY A 161 -13.79 -13.61 -10.72
CA GLY A 161 -15.09 -14.27 -10.76
C GLY A 161 -16.27 -13.33 -10.99
N LEU A 162 -16.12 -12.00 -10.87
CA LEU A 162 -17.22 -11.03 -10.93
C LEU A 162 -18.11 -11.18 -12.18
N ASP A 163 -17.51 -11.37 -13.35
CA ASP A 163 -18.27 -11.56 -14.60
C ASP A 163 -18.74 -13.02 -14.81
N LYS A 164 -18.32 -13.93 -13.93
CA LYS A 164 -18.55 -15.38 -14.00
C LYS A 164 -19.46 -15.90 -12.88
N VAL A 165 -20.06 -15.00 -12.10
CA VAL A 165 -20.85 -15.33 -10.89
C VAL A 165 -22.04 -16.27 -11.20
N LYS A 166 -22.56 -16.26 -12.44
CA LYS A 166 -23.67 -17.11 -12.89
C LYS A 166 -23.21 -18.43 -13.52
N GLU A 167 -21.91 -18.67 -13.63
CA GLU A 167 -21.39 -19.95 -14.09
C GLU A 167 -21.58 -21.02 -13.00
N LYS A 168 -21.47 -22.29 -13.42
CA LYS A 168 -21.42 -23.41 -12.48
C LYS A 168 -20.20 -23.28 -11.57
N ASP A 169 -20.30 -23.88 -10.40
CA ASP A 169 -19.21 -24.06 -9.45
C ASP A 169 -17.91 -24.50 -10.15
N GLN A 170 -16.85 -23.73 -9.94
CA GLN A 170 -15.50 -23.99 -10.40
C GLN A 170 -14.57 -24.10 -9.20
N GLN A 171 -13.84 -25.20 -9.11
CA GLN A 171 -12.76 -25.34 -8.15
C GLN A 171 -11.49 -24.70 -8.67
N VAL A 172 -11.00 -23.67 -7.99
CA VAL A 172 -9.82 -22.91 -8.39
C VAL A 172 -8.77 -22.86 -7.29
N LEU A 173 -7.51 -22.77 -7.72
CA LEU A 173 -6.38 -22.47 -6.86
C LEU A 173 -5.92 -21.05 -7.13
N ILE A 174 -5.87 -20.23 -6.10
CA ILE A 174 -5.28 -18.90 -6.16
C ILE A 174 -3.84 -19.07 -5.67
N PHE A 175 -2.89 -18.81 -6.57
CA PHE A 175 -1.46 -18.83 -6.28
C PHE A 175 -0.98 -17.39 -6.21
N ASP A 176 -0.98 -16.84 -4.99
CA ASP A 176 -0.50 -15.50 -4.72
C ASP A 176 0.94 -15.55 -4.27
N PHE A 177 1.83 -15.16 -5.17
CA PHE A 177 3.24 -15.10 -4.89
C PHE A 177 3.74 -13.67 -5.06
N GLY A 178 3.61 -12.90 -3.99
CA GLY A 178 4.00 -11.52 -3.92
C GLY A 178 5.51 -11.32 -3.66
N ALA A 179 5.89 -10.07 -3.45
CA ALA A 179 7.28 -9.74 -3.15
C ALA A 179 7.73 -10.21 -1.75
N GLY A 180 6.78 -10.37 -0.82
CA GLY A 180 7.06 -10.65 0.59
C GLY A 180 6.49 -11.96 1.11
N THR A 181 5.36 -12.39 0.56
CA THR A 181 4.49 -13.45 1.08
C THR A 181 4.06 -14.39 -0.05
N LEU A 182 3.77 -15.64 0.33
CA LEU A 182 3.14 -16.66 -0.49
C LEU A 182 1.82 -17.04 0.17
N ASP A 183 0.72 -16.99 -0.56
CA ASP A 183 -0.55 -17.63 -0.20
C ASP A 183 -1.00 -18.59 -1.31
N VAL A 184 -1.45 -19.76 -0.89
CA VAL A 184 -2.07 -20.78 -1.75
C VAL A 184 -3.44 -21.08 -1.18
N THR A 185 -4.47 -20.70 -1.93
CA THR A 185 -5.86 -20.83 -1.46
C THR A 185 -6.66 -21.63 -2.47
N ILE A 186 -7.33 -22.68 -2.01
CA ILE A 186 -8.32 -23.41 -2.78
C ILE A 186 -9.68 -22.76 -2.51
N MET A 187 -10.36 -22.38 -3.57
CA MET A 187 -11.68 -21.77 -3.52
C MET A 187 -12.64 -22.50 -4.44
N ASN A 188 -13.90 -22.50 -4.06
CA ASN A 188 -15.01 -22.78 -4.96
C ASN A 188 -15.70 -21.45 -5.26
N PHE A 189 -15.98 -21.16 -6.52
CA PHE A 189 -16.85 -20.05 -6.87
C PHE A 189 -17.84 -20.45 -7.96
N GLY A 190 -19.07 -19.97 -7.83
CA GLY A 190 -20.20 -20.30 -8.70
C GLY A 190 -21.50 -19.91 -8.04
N GLU A 191 -22.55 -19.76 -8.84
CA GLU A 191 -23.93 -19.50 -8.37
C GLU A 191 -24.06 -18.37 -7.31
N GLY A 192 -23.31 -17.26 -7.45
CA GLY A 192 -23.36 -16.17 -6.46
C GLY A 192 -22.44 -16.30 -5.25
N THR A 193 -21.77 -17.44 -5.08
CA THR A 193 -21.01 -17.77 -3.86
C THR A 193 -19.50 -17.86 -4.15
N PHE A 194 -18.70 -17.31 -3.25
CA PHE A 194 -17.25 -17.44 -3.20
C PHE A 194 -16.89 -18.05 -1.86
N GLU A 195 -16.39 -19.29 -1.87
CA GLU A 195 -16.13 -20.05 -0.66
C GLU A 195 -14.67 -20.51 -0.62
N VAL A 196 -13.95 -20.12 0.43
CA VAL A 196 -12.62 -20.64 0.70
C VAL A 196 -12.74 -22.04 1.29
N LYS A 197 -12.11 -23.02 0.64
CA LYS A 197 -12.07 -24.42 1.10
C LYS A 197 -10.86 -24.69 1.98
N ALA A 198 -9.71 -24.16 1.58
CA ALA A 198 -8.48 -24.27 2.35
C ALA A 198 -7.52 -23.15 1.98
N THR A 199 -6.73 -22.71 2.95
CA THR A 199 -5.63 -21.77 2.71
C THR A 199 -4.35 -22.23 3.42
N SER A 200 -3.21 -22.00 2.79
CA SER A 200 -1.89 -22.21 3.37
C SER A 200 -0.93 -21.19 2.78
N GLY A 201 0.11 -20.80 3.53
CA GLY A 201 1.04 -19.80 3.04
C GLY A 201 2.35 -19.75 3.82
N ASP A 202 3.21 -18.83 3.40
CA ASP A 202 4.44 -18.43 4.08
C ASP A 202 4.57 -16.90 4.02
N THR A 203 4.51 -16.25 5.19
CA THR A 203 4.55 -14.78 5.30
C THR A 203 5.96 -14.19 5.15
N GLN A 204 6.97 -15.03 4.91
CA GLN A 204 8.38 -14.64 4.73
C GLN A 204 9.01 -15.27 3.47
N LEU A 205 8.20 -15.55 2.44
CA LEU A 205 8.63 -16.13 1.17
C LEU A 205 8.06 -15.30 0.01
N GLY A 206 8.93 -14.78 -0.87
CA GLY A 206 8.49 -13.91 -1.96
C GLY A 206 9.58 -13.51 -2.95
N GLY A 207 9.21 -12.61 -3.86
CA GLY A 207 10.10 -12.04 -4.87
C GLY A 207 11.36 -11.37 -4.32
N ARG A 208 11.32 -10.83 -3.09
CA ARG A 208 12.50 -10.26 -2.43
C ARG A 208 13.55 -11.31 -2.12
N ASP A 209 13.16 -12.53 -1.77
CA ASP A 209 14.12 -13.59 -1.49
C ASP A 209 14.80 -14.07 -2.79
N MET A 210 14.14 -13.90 -3.93
CA MET A 210 14.73 -14.08 -5.26
C MET A 210 15.71 -12.96 -5.61
N ASP A 211 15.35 -11.71 -5.29
CA ASP A 211 16.23 -10.55 -5.48
C ASP A 211 17.51 -10.73 -4.67
N GLU A 212 17.43 -11.13 -3.39
CA GLU A 212 18.61 -11.35 -2.55
C GLU A 212 19.54 -12.44 -3.12
N LYS A 213 19.00 -13.52 -3.70
CA LYS A 213 19.83 -14.53 -4.40
C LYS A 213 20.59 -13.96 -5.59
N LEU A 214 19.96 -13.07 -6.34
CA LEU A 214 20.59 -12.41 -7.48
C LEU A 214 21.60 -11.34 -7.01
N ILE A 215 21.27 -10.54 -6.00
CA ILE A 215 22.14 -9.53 -5.40
C ILE A 215 23.42 -10.17 -4.84
N ASP A 216 23.29 -11.28 -4.12
CA ASP A 216 24.44 -12.04 -3.62
C ASP A 216 25.32 -12.55 -4.76
N TYR A 217 24.72 -13.06 -5.83
CA TYR A 217 25.46 -13.51 -7.01
C TYR A 217 26.21 -12.35 -7.68
N ILE A 218 25.57 -11.18 -7.84
CA ILE A 218 26.19 -9.98 -8.41
C ILE A 218 27.38 -9.53 -7.54
N ALA A 219 27.19 -9.42 -6.22
CA ALA A 219 28.22 -8.99 -5.29
C ALA A 219 29.41 -9.97 -5.22
N GLU A 220 29.15 -11.29 -5.18
CA GLU A 220 30.20 -12.30 -5.24
C GLU A 220 30.98 -12.28 -6.55
N THR A 221 30.29 -12.09 -7.67
CA THR A 221 30.93 -12.04 -9.00
C THR A 221 31.85 -10.83 -9.08
N PHE A 222 31.36 -9.65 -8.69
CA PHE A 222 32.17 -8.44 -8.65
C PHE A 222 33.37 -8.57 -7.72
N LYS A 223 33.20 -9.18 -6.53
CA LYS A 223 34.31 -9.43 -5.60
C LYS A 223 35.36 -10.37 -6.19
N LYS A 224 34.96 -11.41 -6.93
CA LYS A 224 35.88 -12.32 -7.61
C LYS A 224 36.65 -11.63 -8.73
N GLU A 225 36.00 -10.75 -9.48
CA GLU A 225 36.60 -10.08 -10.65
C GLU A 225 37.46 -8.87 -10.26
N GLN A 226 37.03 -8.07 -9.28
CA GLN A 226 37.66 -6.80 -8.91
C GLN A 226 38.36 -6.84 -7.55
N GLY A 227 38.20 -7.90 -6.76
CA GLY A 227 38.77 -8.02 -5.41
C GLY A 227 38.10 -7.14 -4.35
N ILE A 228 37.01 -6.45 -4.68
CA ILE A 228 36.32 -5.48 -3.82
C ILE A 228 34.96 -6.02 -3.38
N ASP A 229 34.69 -6.01 -2.07
CA ASP A 229 33.41 -6.45 -1.51
C ASP A 229 32.43 -5.28 -1.39
N LEU A 230 31.51 -5.16 -2.35
CA LEU A 230 30.53 -4.07 -2.41
C LEU A 230 29.53 -4.08 -1.25
N ARG A 231 29.41 -5.19 -0.51
CA ARG A 231 28.50 -5.29 0.65
C ARG A 231 28.82 -4.33 1.79
N LYS A 232 30.03 -3.77 1.79
CA LYS A 232 30.47 -2.77 2.76
C LYS A 232 30.01 -1.35 2.40
N ASP A 233 29.59 -1.13 1.16
CA ASP A 233 29.15 0.15 0.63
C ASP A 233 27.62 0.14 0.46
N LYS A 234 26.93 0.88 1.35
CA LYS A 234 25.46 0.93 1.34
C LYS A 234 24.91 1.52 0.04
N MET A 235 25.56 2.54 -0.52
CA MET A 235 25.10 3.17 -1.77
C MET A 235 25.28 2.23 -2.95
N ALA A 236 26.41 1.52 -3.02
CA ALA A 236 26.63 0.51 -4.05
C ALA A 236 25.60 -0.62 -3.94
N MET A 237 25.28 -1.08 -2.73
CA MET A 237 24.30 -2.13 -2.52
C MET A 237 22.87 -1.72 -2.91
N GLU A 238 22.46 -0.47 -2.69
CA GLU A 238 21.15 0.00 -3.18
C GLU A 238 21.10 0.00 -4.71
N ARG A 239 22.18 0.43 -5.38
CA ARG A 239 22.26 0.40 -6.85
C ARG A 239 22.23 -1.03 -7.40
N ILE A 240 22.90 -1.97 -6.74
CA ILE A 240 22.86 -3.40 -7.09
C ILE A 240 21.44 -3.95 -6.88
N ARG A 241 20.76 -3.57 -5.79
CA ARG A 241 19.40 -4.03 -5.50
C ARG A 241 18.41 -3.57 -6.57
N GLU A 242 18.44 -2.30 -6.94
CA GLU A 242 17.58 -1.76 -8.00
C GLU A 242 17.87 -2.44 -9.35
N ALA A 243 19.14 -2.57 -9.71
CA ALA A 243 19.53 -3.18 -10.98
C ALA A 243 19.25 -4.70 -11.01
N GLY A 244 19.40 -5.39 -9.88
CA GLY A 244 19.07 -6.81 -9.72
C GLY A 244 17.58 -7.07 -9.87
N GLU A 245 16.73 -6.29 -9.19
CA GLU A 245 15.26 -6.40 -9.34
C GLU A 245 14.87 -6.14 -10.80
N LYS A 246 15.43 -5.09 -11.43
CA LYS A 246 15.18 -4.78 -12.84
C LYS A 246 15.59 -5.93 -13.77
N ALA A 247 16.79 -6.49 -13.58
CA ALA A 247 17.28 -7.62 -14.36
C ALA A 247 16.39 -8.87 -14.18
N LYS A 248 15.94 -9.16 -12.96
CA LYS A 248 14.98 -10.25 -12.67
C LYS A 248 13.68 -10.08 -13.46
N ILE A 249 13.15 -8.86 -13.49
CA ILE A 249 11.91 -8.54 -14.23
C ILE A 249 12.12 -8.66 -15.73
N GLU A 250 13.19 -8.09 -16.29
CA GLU A 250 13.51 -8.17 -17.72
C GLU A 250 13.67 -9.62 -18.19
N LEU A 251 14.33 -10.47 -17.39
CA LEU A 251 14.50 -11.89 -17.69
C LEU A 251 13.19 -12.70 -17.69
N SER A 252 12.07 -12.12 -17.25
CA SER A 252 10.75 -12.75 -17.41
C SER A 252 10.26 -12.68 -18.87
N SER A 253 10.77 -11.76 -19.68
CA SER A 253 10.43 -11.63 -21.11
C SER A 253 11.63 -11.90 -22.03
N THR A 254 12.87 -11.60 -21.60
CA THR A 254 14.10 -11.82 -22.39
C THR A 254 14.90 -13.05 -21.91
N LEU A 255 15.79 -13.57 -22.75
CA LEU A 255 16.66 -14.70 -22.41
C LEU A 255 17.97 -14.26 -21.76
N GLU A 256 18.40 -13.02 -21.98
CA GLU A 256 19.54 -12.40 -21.33
C GLU A 256 19.25 -10.92 -21.04
N THR A 257 19.98 -10.36 -20.08
CA THR A 257 20.08 -8.93 -19.83
C THR A 257 21.48 -8.60 -19.32
N GLU A 258 21.83 -7.33 -19.29
CA GLU A 258 23.11 -6.81 -18.83
C GLU A 258 22.90 -5.82 -17.70
N ILE A 259 23.52 -6.10 -16.56
CA ILE A 259 23.61 -5.17 -15.44
C ILE A 259 24.82 -4.29 -15.68
N ASN A 260 24.55 -3.01 -15.98
CA ASN A 260 25.58 -2.01 -16.24
C ASN A 260 25.46 -0.87 -15.21
N LEU A 261 26.37 -0.86 -14.23
CA LEU A 261 26.47 0.16 -13.20
C LEU A 261 27.85 0.84 -13.27
N PRO A 262 27.96 1.95 -14.02
CA PRO A 262 29.17 2.75 -14.06
C PRO A 262 29.47 3.38 -12.69
N PHE A 263 30.76 3.53 -12.34
CA PHE A 263 31.17 4.20 -11.10
C PHE A 263 30.49 3.57 -9.87
N ILE A 264 30.45 2.25 -9.79
CA ILE A 264 29.80 1.54 -8.68
C ILE A 264 30.60 1.69 -7.38
N THR A 265 31.91 1.80 -7.48
CA THR A 265 32.84 2.06 -6.38
C THR A 265 34.16 2.62 -6.94
N ALA A 266 35.16 2.86 -6.10
CA ALA A 266 36.50 3.27 -6.51
C ALA A 266 37.59 2.60 -5.64
N ASP A 267 38.77 2.41 -6.21
CA ASP A 267 39.98 1.97 -5.51
C ASP A 267 41.16 2.91 -5.76
N GLN A 268 42.37 2.52 -5.34
CA GLN A 268 43.61 3.31 -5.53
C GLN A 268 43.97 3.49 -7.02
N HIS A 269 43.43 2.66 -7.91
CA HIS A 269 43.65 2.72 -9.36
C HIS A 269 42.53 3.48 -10.11
N GLY A 270 41.50 3.95 -9.41
CA GLY A 270 40.44 4.79 -9.95
C GLY A 270 39.03 4.20 -9.81
N PRO A 271 38.04 4.74 -10.54
CA PRO A 271 36.66 4.27 -10.48
C PRO A 271 36.52 2.86 -11.07
N LYS A 272 35.60 2.09 -10.50
CA LYS A 272 35.22 0.75 -10.97
C LYS A 272 33.80 0.75 -11.49
N HIS A 273 33.54 -0.11 -12.46
CA HIS A 273 32.25 -0.29 -13.11
C HIS A 273 31.83 -1.75 -12.93
N LEU A 274 30.53 -2.00 -12.74
CA LEU A 274 29.98 -3.34 -12.77
C LEU A 274 29.29 -3.55 -14.11
N LEU A 275 29.81 -4.50 -14.89
CA LEU A 275 29.25 -4.91 -16.17
C LEU A 275 29.08 -6.43 -16.14
N LEU A 276 27.85 -6.88 -15.93
CA LEU A 276 27.55 -8.30 -15.75
C LEU A 276 26.40 -8.72 -16.66
N LYS A 277 26.70 -9.60 -17.63
CA LYS A 277 25.66 -10.29 -18.40
C LYS A 277 25.08 -11.43 -17.59
N ILE A 278 23.75 -11.51 -17.55
CA ILE A 278 23.04 -12.58 -16.87
C ILE A 278 21.96 -13.17 -17.78
N THR A 279 21.90 -14.50 -17.82
CA THR A 279 20.91 -15.24 -18.59
C THR A 279 19.73 -15.65 -17.72
N ARG A 280 18.56 -15.87 -18.35
CA ARG A 280 17.38 -16.44 -17.68
C ARG A 280 17.72 -17.77 -17.02
N ALA A 281 18.50 -18.62 -17.69
CA ALA A 281 18.94 -19.90 -17.14
C ALA A 281 19.72 -19.74 -15.83
N LYS A 282 20.59 -18.72 -15.74
CA LYS A 282 21.33 -18.45 -14.49
C LYS A 282 20.40 -17.94 -13.38
N LEU A 283 19.48 -17.02 -13.69
CA LEU A 283 18.48 -16.58 -12.73
C LEU A 283 17.64 -17.77 -12.20
N GLU A 284 17.16 -18.61 -13.11
CA GLU A 284 16.38 -19.81 -12.80
C GLU A 284 17.14 -20.77 -11.87
N GLU A 285 18.43 -20.99 -12.11
CA GLU A 285 19.31 -21.76 -11.22
C GLU A 285 19.36 -21.18 -9.80
N LEU A 286 19.52 -19.86 -9.68
CA LEU A 286 19.65 -19.16 -8.39
C LEU A 286 18.34 -19.21 -7.56
N VAL A 287 17.19 -19.07 -8.22
CA VAL A 287 15.89 -18.96 -7.54
C VAL A 287 15.18 -20.30 -7.37
N LYS A 288 15.66 -21.38 -7.98
CA LYS A 288 15.02 -22.71 -7.94
C LYS A 288 14.69 -23.16 -6.52
N SER A 289 15.63 -22.98 -5.58
CA SER A 289 15.43 -23.35 -4.18
C SER A 289 14.33 -22.56 -3.47
N ILE A 290 14.06 -21.32 -3.89
CA ILE A 290 12.99 -20.47 -3.37
C ILE A 290 11.64 -20.96 -3.92
N ILE A 291 11.57 -21.29 -5.21
CA ILE A 291 10.35 -21.79 -5.86
C ILE A 291 9.94 -23.15 -5.29
N GLU A 292 10.89 -24.06 -5.03
CA GLU A 292 10.56 -25.36 -4.44
C GLU A 292 9.99 -25.25 -3.02
N LYS A 293 10.29 -24.18 -2.26
CA LYS A 293 9.65 -23.95 -0.95
C LYS A 293 8.14 -23.75 -1.06
N CYS A 294 7.65 -23.27 -2.20
CA CYS A 294 6.21 -23.08 -2.43
C CYS A 294 5.44 -24.41 -2.44
N ARG A 295 6.11 -25.53 -2.75
CA ARG A 295 5.50 -26.87 -2.87
C ARG A 295 4.79 -27.30 -1.60
N GLY A 296 5.38 -27.05 -0.43
CA GLY A 296 4.79 -27.44 0.86
C GLY A 296 3.44 -26.79 1.12
N SER A 297 3.30 -25.50 0.80
CA SER A 297 2.01 -24.78 0.93
C SER A 297 0.97 -25.28 -0.07
N ILE A 298 1.37 -25.64 -1.29
CA ILE A 298 0.49 -26.23 -2.29
C ILE A 298 -0.05 -27.59 -1.82
N GLU A 299 0.84 -28.49 -1.40
CA GLU A 299 0.47 -29.83 -0.94
C GLU A 299 -0.44 -29.77 0.29
N LYS A 300 -0.14 -28.86 1.23
CA LYS A 300 -0.97 -28.65 2.43
C LYS A 300 -2.37 -28.11 2.08
N ALA A 301 -2.48 -27.11 1.20
CA ALA A 301 -3.77 -26.56 0.79
C ALA A 301 -4.63 -27.61 0.06
N LEU A 302 -4.03 -28.42 -0.81
CA LEU A 302 -4.72 -29.54 -1.48
C LEU A 302 -5.18 -30.62 -0.50
N ALA A 303 -4.32 -31.01 0.44
CA ALA A 303 -4.65 -32.00 1.46
C ALA A 303 -5.81 -31.54 2.35
N ASP A 304 -5.81 -30.27 2.77
CA ASP A 304 -6.87 -29.69 3.58
C ASP A 304 -8.20 -29.57 2.84
N ALA A 305 -8.14 -29.22 1.55
CA ALA A 305 -9.31 -29.22 0.67
C ALA A 305 -9.77 -30.63 0.27
N LYS A 306 -8.97 -31.68 0.60
CA LYS A 306 -9.17 -33.07 0.19
C LYS A 306 -9.24 -33.23 -1.34
N LEU A 307 -8.37 -32.52 -2.05
CA LEU A 307 -8.31 -32.52 -3.51
C LEU A 307 -6.97 -33.06 -4.02
N ARG A 308 -7.01 -33.66 -5.20
CA ARG A 308 -5.83 -33.95 -6.01
C ARG A 308 -5.57 -32.81 -6.99
N PRO A 309 -4.33 -32.61 -7.47
CA PRO A 309 -4.02 -31.56 -8.45
C PRO A 309 -4.88 -31.60 -9.73
N GLN A 310 -5.32 -32.79 -10.14
CA GLN A 310 -6.16 -32.96 -11.32
C GLN A 310 -7.58 -32.42 -11.15
N GLU A 311 -8.05 -32.26 -9.92
CA GLU A 311 -9.41 -31.80 -9.57
C GLU A 311 -9.51 -30.26 -9.51
N VAL A 312 -8.39 -29.55 -9.36
CA VAL A 312 -8.34 -28.09 -9.53
C VAL A 312 -8.59 -27.76 -11.00
N GLU A 313 -9.59 -26.95 -11.33
CA GLU A 313 -9.94 -26.63 -12.73
C GLU A 313 -9.08 -25.51 -13.31
N LYS A 314 -8.80 -24.47 -12.51
CA LYS A 314 -8.00 -23.32 -12.93
C LYS A 314 -7.08 -22.83 -11.82
N ILE A 315 -5.96 -22.22 -12.24
CA ILE A 315 -5.01 -21.58 -11.34
C ILE A 315 -4.98 -20.08 -11.66
N ILE A 316 -5.38 -19.28 -10.69
CA ILE A 316 -5.35 -17.83 -10.77
C ILE A 316 -4.00 -17.36 -10.22
N LEU A 317 -3.21 -16.71 -11.07
CA LEU A 317 -1.90 -16.18 -10.71
C LEU A 317 -2.03 -14.76 -10.17
N VAL A 318 -1.41 -14.52 -9.01
CA VAL A 318 -1.43 -13.24 -8.31
C VAL A 318 -0.01 -12.89 -7.86
N GLY A 319 0.36 -11.62 -7.93
CA GLY A 319 1.68 -11.12 -7.56
C GLY A 319 2.73 -11.19 -8.69
N GLY A 320 3.59 -10.18 -8.74
CA GLY A 320 4.59 -9.99 -9.81
C GLY A 320 5.50 -11.19 -10.10
N PRO A 321 6.06 -11.88 -9.09
CA PRO A 321 6.86 -13.11 -9.29
C PRO A 321 6.18 -14.20 -10.14
N THR A 322 4.85 -14.29 -10.18
CA THR A 322 4.15 -15.26 -11.04
C THR A 322 4.30 -15.01 -12.54
N ARG A 323 4.81 -13.84 -12.94
CA ARG A 323 5.18 -13.54 -14.34
C ARG A 323 6.45 -14.27 -14.78
N MET A 324 7.25 -14.80 -13.86
CA MET A 324 8.47 -15.53 -14.20
C MET A 324 8.15 -16.89 -14.86
N PRO A 325 8.74 -17.22 -16.02
CA PRO A 325 8.48 -18.48 -16.72
C PRO A 325 8.72 -19.74 -15.87
N ILE A 326 9.76 -19.74 -15.03
CA ILE A 326 10.05 -20.86 -14.13
C ILE A 326 8.96 -21.10 -13.08
N VAL A 327 8.30 -20.04 -12.60
CA VAL A 327 7.19 -20.16 -11.64
C VAL A 327 5.97 -20.77 -12.32
N GLN A 328 5.63 -20.29 -13.52
CA GLN A 328 4.53 -20.84 -14.31
C GLN A 328 4.78 -22.31 -14.66
N LYS A 329 5.99 -22.65 -15.12
CA LYS A 329 6.38 -24.03 -15.42
C LYS A 329 6.34 -24.93 -14.19
N PHE A 330 6.75 -24.42 -13.03
CA PHE A 330 6.64 -25.15 -11.76
C PHE A 330 5.19 -25.53 -11.45
N LEU A 331 4.24 -24.61 -11.65
CA LEU A 331 2.82 -24.87 -11.46
C LEU A 331 2.26 -25.81 -12.53
N GLU A 332 2.63 -25.62 -13.80
CA GLU A 332 2.20 -26.50 -14.90
C GLU A 332 2.69 -27.93 -14.72
N ASN A 333 3.88 -28.14 -14.14
CA ASN A 333 4.38 -29.48 -13.82
C ASN A 333 3.53 -30.19 -12.75
N ILE A 334 2.84 -29.44 -11.88
CA ILE A 334 2.00 -29.99 -10.80
C ILE A 334 0.57 -30.20 -11.30
N PHE A 335 0.03 -29.22 -12.04
CA PHE A 335 -1.40 -29.14 -12.34
C PHE A 335 -1.76 -29.32 -13.83
N GLY A 336 -0.77 -29.31 -14.73
CA GLY A 336 -0.96 -29.23 -16.17
C GLY A 336 -1.27 -27.81 -16.66
N SER A 337 -1.74 -27.68 -17.89
CA SER A 337 -2.03 -26.39 -18.55
C SER A 337 -3.34 -25.75 -18.06
N LYS A 338 -3.42 -25.43 -16.77
CA LYS A 338 -4.61 -24.90 -16.09
C LYS A 338 -4.47 -23.44 -15.64
N LEU A 339 -3.38 -22.78 -16.01
CA LEU A 339 -3.13 -21.38 -15.66
C LEU A 339 -4.20 -20.48 -16.32
N ALA A 340 -4.94 -19.75 -15.50
CA ALA A 340 -5.95 -18.80 -15.95
C ALA A 340 -5.31 -17.56 -16.58
N ARG A 341 -6.00 -16.98 -17.55
CA ARG A 341 -5.64 -15.72 -18.21
C ARG A 341 -6.77 -14.71 -18.04
N GLY A 342 -6.51 -13.46 -18.41
CA GLY A 342 -7.53 -12.39 -18.44
C GLY A 342 -7.66 -11.61 -17.14
N ILE A 343 -6.70 -11.75 -16.23
CA ILE A 343 -6.59 -10.93 -15.02
C ILE A 343 -5.15 -10.47 -14.85
N ASP A 344 -4.94 -9.22 -14.44
CA ASP A 344 -3.58 -8.73 -14.15
C ASP A 344 -3.17 -9.17 -12.73
N PRO A 345 -2.10 -9.98 -12.59
CA PRO A 345 -1.62 -10.42 -11.28
C PRO A 345 -1.18 -9.27 -10.36
N MET A 346 -0.93 -8.06 -10.90
CA MET A 346 -0.53 -6.88 -10.13
C MET A 346 -1.70 -6.00 -9.68
N GLU A 347 -2.88 -6.13 -10.29
CA GLU A 347 -4.03 -5.25 -10.00
C GLU A 347 -5.23 -5.98 -9.38
N CYS A 348 -5.34 -7.30 -9.59
CA CYS A 348 -6.51 -8.09 -9.21
C CYS A 348 -6.88 -8.03 -7.73
N VAL A 349 -5.89 -7.97 -6.84
CA VAL A 349 -6.12 -7.89 -5.39
C VAL A 349 -6.81 -6.57 -5.05
N ALA A 350 -6.30 -5.45 -5.56
CA ALA A 350 -6.91 -4.14 -5.35
C ALA A 350 -8.30 -4.06 -5.98
N GLN A 351 -8.48 -4.60 -7.20
CA GLN A 351 -9.80 -4.69 -7.86
C GLN A 351 -10.80 -5.47 -6.99
N GLY A 352 -10.39 -6.60 -6.44
CA GLY A 352 -11.19 -7.41 -5.52
C GLY A 352 -11.58 -6.68 -4.25
N ALA A 353 -10.64 -5.93 -3.67
CA ALA A 353 -10.93 -5.08 -2.51
C ALA A 353 -11.94 -3.97 -2.84
N GLY A 354 -11.90 -3.41 -4.07
CA GLY A 354 -12.89 -2.44 -4.54
C GLY A 354 -14.28 -3.05 -4.71
N ILE A 355 -14.35 -4.28 -5.24
CA ILE A 355 -15.60 -5.04 -5.32
C ILE A 355 -16.15 -5.29 -3.91
N GLN A 356 -15.31 -5.72 -2.97
CA GLN A 356 -15.71 -5.92 -1.57
C GLN A 356 -16.21 -4.63 -0.92
N ALA A 357 -15.58 -3.48 -1.21
CA ALA A 357 -16.01 -2.17 -0.75
C ALA A 357 -17.42 -1.80 -1.25
N ALA A 358 -17.72 -2.10 -2.51
CA ALA A 358 -19.04 -1.85 -3.09
C ALA A 358 -20.13 -2.80 -2.55
N ILE A 359 -19.79 -4.08 -2.31
CA ILE A 359 -20.69 -5.05 -1.66
C ILE A 359 -21.11 -4.51 -0.27
N LEU A 360 -20.14 -4.05 0.52
CA LEU A 360 -20.40 -3.51 1.86
C LEU A 360 -21.13 -2.16 1.84
N SER A 361 -20.97 -1.39 0.77
CA SER A 361 -21.68 -0.12 0.56
C SER A 361 -23.09 -0.30 0.01
N GLY A 362 -23.47 -1.53 -0.35
CA GLY A 362 -24.80 -1.87 -0.86
C GLY A 362 -25.06 -1.39 -2.28
N GLU A 363 -24.01 -1.21 -3.09
CA GLU A 363 -24.14 -0.91 -4.53
C GLU A 363 -24.96 -1.99 -5.23
N LYS A 364 -25.88 -1.60 -6.10
CA LYS A 364 -26.90 -2.50 -6.66
C LYS A 364 -26.32 -3.55 -7.60
N GLU A 365 -25.20 -3.20 -8.23
CA GLU A 365 -24.53 -3.96 -9.27
C GLU A 365 -23.79 -5.20 -8.73
N VAL A 366 -23.59 -5.31 -7.40
CA VAL A 366 -22.82 -6.39 -6.75
C VAL A 366 -23.56 -7.09 -5.60
N LYS A 367 -24.89 -6.93 -5.50
CA LYS A 367 -25.68 -7.41 -4.34
C LYS A 367 -25.79 -8.93 -4.19
N ASP A 368 -25.60 -9.67 -5.26
CA ASP A 368 -25.83 -11.12 -5.28
C ASP A 368 -24.53 -11.93 -5.03
N VAL A 369 -23.53 -11.31 -4.42
CA VAL A 369 -22.24 -11.94 -4.10
C VAL A 369 -22.15 -12.26 -2.62
N LEU A 370 -22.09 -13.55 -2.28
CA LEU A 370 -21.84 -14.05 -0.94
C LEU A 370 -20.38 -14.51 -0.82
N LEU A 371 -19.64 -13.91 0.12
CA LEU A 371 -18.28 -14.31 0.43
C LEU A 371 -18.21 -15.08 1.75
N LEU A 372 -17.69 -16.30 1.69
CA LEU A 372 -17.44 -17.19 2.82
C LEU A 372 -15.93 -17.43 2.95
N ASP A 373 -15.30 -16.71 3.87
CA ASP A 373 -13.86 -16.84 4.17
C ASP A 373 -13.63 -17.82 5.33
N VAL A 374 -12.38 -18.14 5.66
CA VAL A 374 -12.00 -19.08 6.71
C VAL A 374 -10.88 -18.55 7.61
N THR A 375 -10.75 -19.12 8.83
CA THR A 375 -9.57 -18.90 9.67
C THR A 375 -8.38 -19.77 9.23
N PRO A 376 -7.15 -19.24 9.07
CA PRO A 376 -6.02 -20.00 8.53
C PRO A 376 -5.36 -20.98 9.52
N LEU A 377 -5.60 -20.80 10.83
CA LEU A 377 -4.94 -21.55 11.90
C LEU A 377 -5.94 -22.02 12.95
N THR A 378 -5.65 -23.18 13.54
CA THR A 378 -6.46 -23.75 14.62
C THR A 378 -6.34 -22.91 15.89
N LEU A 379 -7.47 -22.65 16.52
CA LEU A 379 -7.62 -21.88 17.75
C LEU A 379 -8.11 -22.79 18.88
N GLY A 380 -7.55 -22.59 20.07
CA GLY A 380 -7.86 -23.43 21.23
C GLY A 380 -7.26 -22.91 22.52
N ILE A 381 -7.31 -23.75 23.55
CA ILE A 381 -6.80 -23.42 24.89
C ILE A 381 -5.82 -24.46 25.41
N GLU A 382 -4.95 -24.05 26.33
CA GLU A 382 -4.14 -24.97 27.12
C GLU A 382 -5.01 -25.64 28.18
N THR A 383 -4.94 -26.98 28.24
CA THR A 383 -5.57 -27.78 29.29
C THR A 383 -4.51 -28.52 30.11
N LEU A 384 -4.95 -29.23 31.16
CA LEU A 384 -4.08 -29.96 32.07
C LEU A 384 -3.08 -30.86 31.29
N GLY A 385 -1.80 -30.76 31.65
CA GLY A 385 -0.73 -31.49 30.97
C GLY A 385 -0.07 -30.72 29.81
N GLU A 386 -0.28 -29.41 29.71
CA GLU A 386 0.25 -28.54 28.65
C GLU A 386 -0.22 -28.95 27.25
N ILE A 387 -1.45 -29.47 27.16
CA ILE A 387 -2.04 -29.96 25.91
C ILE A 387 -2.80 -28.82 25.24
N MET A 388 -2.60 -28.66 23.92
CA MET A 388 -3.42 -27.77 23.10
C MET A 388 -4.76 -28.46 22.79
N THR A 389 -5.85 -27.95 23.34
CA THR A 389 -7.20 -28.45 23.05
C THR A 389 -7.86 -27.55 22.01
N PRO A 390 -8.09 -28.03 20.77
CA PRO A 390 -8.66 -27.23 19.69
C PRO A 390 -10.17 -27.00 19.90
N LEU A 391 -10.63 -25.78 19.62
CA LEU A 391 -12.06 -25.39 19.65
C LEU A 391 -12.56 -25.01 18.25
N ILE A 392 -11.76 -24.26 17.50
CA ILE A 392 -12.04 -23.91 16.10
C ILE A 392 -10.86 -24.39 15.27
N SER A 393 -11.08 -25.42 14.45
CA SER A 393 -10.07 -25.93 13.53
C SER A 393 -9.74 -24.91 12.45
N ARG A 394 -8.51 -24.96 11.94
CA ARG A 394 -8.16 -24.22 10.72
C ARG A 394 -9.13 -24.54 9.57
N ASN A 395 -9.28 -23.59 8.65
CA ASN A 395 -10.23 -23.60 7.55
C ASN A 395 -11.72 -23.63 7.97
N ALA A 396 -12.05 -23.38 9.23
CA ALA A 396 -13.44 -23.14 9.62
C ALA A 396 -13.93 -21.82 9.03
N THR A 397 -15.11 -21.85 8.39
CA THR A 397 -15.76 -20.67 7.81
C THR A 397 -15.99 -19.59 8.86
N ILE A 398 -15.74 -18.34 8.52
CA ILE A 398 -15.96 -17.17 9.39
C ILE A 398 -17.04 -16.24 8.80
N PRO A 399 -17.83 -15.55 9.63
CA PRO A 399 -17.82 -15.56 11.11
C PRO A 399 -18.31 -16.89 11.71
N THR A 400 -17.82 -17.25 12.90
CA THR A 400 -18.20 -18.50 13.58
C THR A 400 -18.09 -18.40 15.09
N SER A 401 -18.84 -19.23 15.80
CA SER A 401 -18.84 -19.33 17.25
C SER A 401 -18.80 -20.79 17.68
N LYS A 402 -17.90 -21.13 18.62
CA LYS A 402 -17.79 -22.45 19.23
C LYS A 402 -17.68 -22.31 20.73
N SER A 403 -18.44 -23.12 21.47
CA SER A 403 -18.33 -23.20 22.92
C SER A 403 -18.00 -24.62 23.37
N GLN A 404 -17.24 -24.72 24.44
CA GLN A 404 -16.94 -25.99 25.09
C GLN A 404 -16.89 -25.79 26.61
N VAL A 405 -17.42 -26.78 27.34
CA VAL A 405 -17.41 -26.77 28.81
C VAL A 405 -16.17 -27.49 29.32
N PHE A 406 -15.41 -26.80 30.16
CA PHE A 406 -14.26 -27.29 30.90
C PHE A 406 -14.57 -27.32 32.40
N SER A 407 -13.65 -27.87 33.19
CA SER A 407 -13.77 -27.91 34.64
C SER A 407 -12.43 -27.62 35.33
N THR A 408 -12.46 -27.50 36.66
CA THR A 408 -11.25 -27.26 37.47
C THR A 408 -10.34 -28.49 37.49
N ALA A 409 -9.03 -28.24 37.56
CA ALA A 409 -8.00 -29.27 37.59
C ALA A 409 -7.66 -29.74 39.02
N ALA A 410 -8.02 -28.94 40.03
CA ALA A 410 -7.77 -29.21 41.44
C ALA A 410 -9.01 -29.00 42.32
N ASP A 411 -9.06 -29.70 43.46
CA ASP A 411 -10.11 -29.53 44.46
C ASP A 411 -10.04 -28.12 45.08
N ASN A 412 -11.21 -27.54 45.36
CA ASN A 412 -11.37 -26.21 45.94
C ASN A 412 -10.72 -25.08 45.11
N GLN A 413 -10.48 -25.29 43.81
CA GLN A 413 -9.97 -24.28 42.90
C GLN A 413 -11.02 -23.17 42.68
N THR A 414 -10.72 -21.96 43.15
CA THR A 414 -11.64 -20.80 43.09
C THR A 414 -11.41 -19.88 41.88
N SER A 415 -10.43 -20.20 41.04
CA SER A 415 -10.12 -19.46 39.81
C SER A 415 -9.52 -20.37 38.75
N VAL A 416 -9.80 -20.11 37.47
CA VAL A 416 -9.20 -20.81 36.33
C VAL A 416 -8.47 -19.82 35.42
N GLU A 417 -7.23 -20.12 35.04
CA GLU A 417 -6.53 -19.40 33.99
C GLU A 417 -6.91 -20.00 32.64
N ILE A 418 -7.37 -19.14 31.73
CA ILE A 418 -7.65 -19.49 30.34
C ILE A 418 -6.49 -18.97 29.49
N HIS A 419 -5.68 -19.90 28.97
CA HIS A 419 -4.58 -19.59 28.08
C HIS A 419 -4.98 -19.94 26.65
N VAL A 420 -5.16 -18.91 25.82
CA VAL A 420 -5.62 -19.00 24.43
C VAL A 420 -4.41 -19.13 23.50
N LEU A 421 -4.47 -20.07 22.55
CA LEU A 421 -3.39 -20.34 21.60
C LEU A 421 -3.88 -20.47 20.16
N GLN A 422 -2.95 -20.29 19.24
CA GLN A 422 -3.11 -20.48 17.79
C GLN A 422 -1.98 -21.38 17.25
N GLY A 423 -2.35 -22.45 16.55
CA GLY A 423 -1.39 -23.34 15.90
C GLY A 423 -1.82 -24.81 15.86
N GLU A 424 -1.01 -25.62 15.18
CA GLU A 424 -1.33 -27.00 14.81
C GLU A 424 -0.60 -28.06 15.65
N ARG A 425 0.23 -27.64 16.62
CA ARG A 425 1.02 -28.58 17.43
C ARG A 425 0.17 -29.11 18.60
N PRO A 426 0.34 -30.39 18.98
CA PRO A 426 -0.47 -31.00 20.04
C PRO A 426 -0.15 -30.47 21.45
N MET A 427 1.08 -29.97 21.67
CA MET A 427 1.50 -29.39 22.94
C MET A 427 1.38 -27.87 22.90
N ALA A 428 0.87 -27.26 23.97
CA ALA A 428 0.65 -25.83 24.10
C ALA A 428 1.93 -25.02 23.82
N ARG A 429 3.08 -25.44 24.37
CA ARG A 429 4.40 -24.80 24.15
C ARG A 429 4.84 -24.75 22.68
N GLY A 430 4.25 -25.58 21.82
CA GLY A 430 4.56 -25.57 20.39
C GLY A 430 3.79 -24.52 19.60
N ASN A 431 2.75 -23.92 20.17
CA ASN A 431 1.85 -23.01 19.50
C ASN A 431 2.09 -21.56 19.94
N ARG A 432 1.51 -20.62 19.19
CA ARG A 432 1.57 -19.20 19.54
C ARG A 432 0.56 -18.90 20.64
N THR A 433 1.02 -18.33 21.75
CA THR A 433 0.14 -17.74 22.76
C THR A 433 -0.53 -16.49 22.19
N LEU A 434 -1.85 -16.42 22.30
CA LEU A 434 -2.64 -15.25 21.92
C LEU A 434 -3.01 -14.37 23.13
N GLY A 435 -3.21 -14.98 24.29
CA GLY A 435 -3.55 -14.25 25.51
C GLY A 435 -3.83 -15.16 26.69
N ARG A 436 -3.84 -14.58 27.90
CA ARG A 436 -4.21 -15.24 29.15
C ARG A 436 -5.14 -14.36 29.95
N PHE A 437 -6.12 -14.97 30.59
CA PHE A 437 -7.00 -14.28 31.53
C PHE A 437 -7.51 -15.23 32.60
N ILE A 438 -7.85 -14.67 33.75
CA ILE A 438 -8.30 -15.44 34.90
C ILE A 438 -9.80 -15.21 35.07
N LEU A 439 -10.56 -16.30 35.11
CA LEU A 439 -11.94 -16.29 35.62
C LEU A 439 -11.88 -16.64 37.11
N ASP A 440 -12.23 -15.68 37.95
CA ASP A 440 -12.17 -15.78 39.41
C ASP A 440 -13.56 -15.95 40.04
N GLY A 441 -13.57 -16.22 41.35
CA GLY A 441 -14.81 -16.30 42.13
C GLY A 441 -15.66 -17.55 41.84
N ILE A 442 -15.02 -18.65 41.44
CA ILE A 442 -15.62 -19.98 41.33
C ILE A 442 -15.84 -20.52 42.75
N PRO A 443 -17.03 -21.03 43.09
CA PRO A 443 -17.28 -21.65 44.40
C PRO A 443 -16.36 -22.86 44.64
N PRO A 444 -15.79 -23.02 45.85
CA PRO A 444 -15.01 -24.21 46.19
C PRO A 444 -15.83 -25.49 46.00
N SER A 445 -15.32 -26.42 45.20
CA SER A 445 -15.94 -27.72 44.94
C SER A 445 -14.86 -28.74 44.57
N HIS A 446 -15.21 -30.03 44.51
CA HIS A 446 -14.30 -31.05 44.01
C HIS A 446 -13.94 -30.79 42.55
N ARG A 447 -12.72 -31.16 42.14
CA ARG A 447 -12.27 -31.07 40.74
C ARG A 447 -13.26 -31.80 39.82
N GLY A 448 -13.47 -31.26 38.62
CA GLY A 448 -14.40 -31.84 37.65
C GLY A 448 -15.87 -31.46 37.85
N ILE A 449 -16.24 -30.80 38.96
CA ILE A 449 -17.62 -30.34 39.20
C ILE A 449 -17.91 -28.95 38.61
N PRO A 450 -17.06 -27.91 38.80
CA PRO A 450 -17.32 -26.60 38.21
C PRO A 450 -17.48 -26.67 36.69
N GLN A 451 -18.45 -25.94 36.13
CA GLN A 451 -18.72 -25.94 34.70
C GLN A 451 -18.32 -24.59 34.11
N ILE A 452 -17.14 -24.55 33.49
CA ILE A 452 -16.59 -23.35 32.87
C ILE A 452 -16.82 -23.44 31.36
N GLU A 453 -17.81 -22.72 30.86
CA GLU A 453 -18.09 -22.60 29.44
C GLU A 453 -17.14 -21.58 28.81
N VAL A 454 -16.29 -22.05 27.90
CA VAL A 454 -15.38 -21.19 27.12
C VAL A 454 -15.94 -21.08 25.71
N ILE A 455 -16.13 -19.85 25.24
CA ILE A 455 -16.73 -19.49 23.95
C ILE A 455 -15.68 -18.75 23.13
N PHE A 456 -15.46 -19.21 21.90
CA PHE A 456 -14.61 -18.58 20.90
C PHE A 456 -15.51 -18.02 19.81
N ASP A 457 -15.48 -16.70 19.64
CA ASP A 457 -16.21 -15.98 18.59
C ASP A 457 -15.22 -15.33 17.62
N ILE A 458 -15.30 -15.66 16.34
CA ILE A 458 -14.50 -15.05 15.28
C ILE A 458 -15.42 -14.21 14.40
N ASP A 459 -15.12 -12.92 14.26
CA ASP A 459 -15.89 -12.01 13.41
C ASP A 459 -15.55 -12.14 11.91
N ALA A 460 -16.22 -11.35 11.07
CA ALA A 460 -15.99 -11.35 9.63
C ALA A 460 -14.65 -10.72 9.18
N ASN A 461 -13.87 -10.14 10.11
CA ASN A 461 -12.50 -9.67 9.88
C ASN A 461 -11.46 -10.72 10.29
N GLY A 462 -11.90 -11.85 10.88
CA GLY A 462 -11.03 -12.85 11.48
C GLY A 462 -10.54 -12.49 12.87
N ILE A 463 -11.16 -11.55 13.59
CA ILE A 463 -10.76 -11.14 14.94
C ILE A 463 -11.43 -12.06 15.98
N LEU A 464 -10.61 -12.65 16.85
CA LEU A 464 -11.05 -13.57 17.91
C LEU A 464 -11.44 -12.84 19.21
N THR A 465 -12.63 -13.17 19.73
CA THR A 465 -13.06 -12.88 21.10
C THR A 465 -13.23 -14.19 21.86
N VAL A 466 -12.63 -14.29 23.04
CA VAL A 466 -12.74 -15.47 23.92
C VAL A 466 -13.42 -15.08 25.21
N THR A 467 -14.53 -15.75 25.52
CA THR A 467 -15.30 -15.55 26.75
C THR A 467 -15.25 -16.82 27.59
N ALA A 468 -15.00 -16.71 28.90
CA ALA A 468 -15.18 -17.80 29.85
C ALA A 468 -16.29 -17.43 30.84
N ARG A 469 -17.24 -18.34 31.04
CA ARG A 469 -18.39 -18.18 31.93
C ARG A 469 -18.53 -19.39 32.85
N ASP A 470 -18.61 -19.15 34.16
CA ASP A 470 -19.05 -20.18 35.10
C ASP A 470 -20.58 -20.32 35.04
N LYS A 471 -21.07 -21.51 34.69
CA LYS A 471 -22.52 -21.77 34.55
C LYS A 471 -23.26 -21.75 35.88
N ALA A 472 -22.58 -21.93 37.01
CA ALA A 472 -23.20 -21.90 38.33
C ALA A 472 -23.45 -20.47 38.82
N THR A 473 -22.46 -19.59 38.67
CA THR A 473 -22.54 -18.20 39.16
C THR A 473 -22.94 -17.18 38.11
N ASN A 474 -22.94 -17.56 36.82
CA ASN A 474 -23.03 -16.66 35.66
C ASN A 474 -21.92 -15.60 35.58
N LYS A 475 -20.89 -15.68 36.44
CA LYS A 475 -19.73 -14.81 36.32
C LYS A 475 -19.02 -15.12 35.00
N SER A 476 -18.64 -14.07 34.29
CA SER A 476 -17.91 -14.19 33.05
C SER A 476 -16.76 -13.20 33.01
N GLN A 477 -15.67 -13.66 32.42
CA GLN A 477 -14.55 -12.83 31.99
C GLN A 477 -14.34 -13.09 30.51
N HIS A 478 -13.90 -12.09 29.78
CA HIS A 478 -13.58 -12.25 28.37
C HIS A 478 -12.34 -11.46 28.03
N ILE A 479 -11.67 -11.91 26.99
CA ILE A 479 -10.65 -11.14 26.31
C ILE A 479 -11.02 -11.05 24.84
N ILE A 480 -10.98 -9.83 24.32
CA ILE A 480 -10.86 -9.65 22.88
C ILE A 480 -9.36 -9.84 22.62
N ILE A 481 -9.01 -10.81 21.77
CA ILE A 481 -7.62 -11.04 21.40
C ILE A 481 -7.18 -9.86 20.53
N LYS A 482 -6.70 -8.84 21.22
CA LYS A 482 -5.88 -7.76 20.70
C LYS A 482 -4.49 -8.17 21.14
N ASP A 483 -3.64 -8.55 20.19
CA ASP A 483 -2.28 -8.98 20.54
C ASP A 483 -1.58 -7.88 21.38
N SER A 484 -0.65 -8.24 22.26
CA SER A 484 0.09 -7.30 23.12
C SER A 484 0.89 -6.25 22.34
N GLY A 485 1.06 -6.42 21.02
CA GLY A 485 1.62 -5.42 20.10
C GLY A 485 0.60 -4.53 19.38
N ALA A 486 -0.69 -4.66 19.69
CA ALA A 486 -1.73 -3.74 19.21
C ALA A 486 -1.58 -2.39 19.91
N LEU A 487 -1.66 -1.30 19.14
CA LEU A 487 -1.49 0.03 19.68
C LEU A 487 -2.71 0.38 20.56
N SER A 488 -2.44 0.99 21.71
CA SER A 488 -3.51 1.57 22.53
C SER A 488 -4.20 2.71 21.78
N HIS A 489 -5.44 3.04 22.15
CA HIS A 489 -6.14 4.15 21.52
C HIS A 489 -5.38 5.48 21.66
N GLU A 490 -4.71 5.69 22.80
CA GLU A 490 -3.87 6.85 23.04
C GLU A 490 -2.65 6.89 22.11
N GLU A 491 -2.00 5.75 21.88
CA GLU A 491 -0.89 5.64 20.92
C GLU A 491 -1.36 5.87 19.49
N ILE A 492 -2.49 5.30 19.07
CA ILE A 492 -3.08 5.53 17.75
C ILE A 492 -3.36 7.03 17.56
N GLU A 493 -4.00 7.69 18.52
CA GLU A 493 -4.28 9.12 18.43
C GLU A 493 -3.02 9.97 18.44
N LYS A 494 -1.98 9.59 19.21
CA LYS A 494 -0.67 10.25 19.15
C LYS A 494 -0.05 10.11 17.75
N MET A 495 0.00 8.90 17.20
CA MET A 495 0.57 8.61 15.89
C MET A 495 -0.20 9.29 14.77
N LYS A 496 -1.53 9.36 14.90
CA LYS A 496 -2.40 10.10 13.99
C LYS A 496 -2.08 11.59 13.99
N ARG A 497 -1.90 12.21 15.17
CA ARG A 497 -1.45 13.61 15.27
C ARG A 497 -0.07 13.83 14.64
N GLU A 498 0.87 12.91 14.85
CA GLU A 498 2.19 12.96 14.21
C GLU A 498 2.09 12.87 12.68
N ALA A 499 1.23 11.99 12.17
CA ALA A 499 0.99 11.84 10.74
C ALA A 499 0.26 13.07 10.14
N GLU A 500 -0.68 13.66 10.88
CA GLU A 500 -1.31 14.94 10.52
C GLU A 500 -0.32 16.11 10.51
N GLN A 501 0.70 16.09 11.38
CA GLN A 501 1.75 17.10 11.36
C GLN A 501 2.57 17.04 10.07
N PHE A 502 2.95 15.84 9.61
CA PHE A 502 3.62 15.69 8.31
C PHE A 502 2.75 16.19 7.16
N ALA A 503 1.44 15.89 7.18
CA ALA A 503 0.52 16.39 6.17
C ALA A 503 0.44 17.93 6.15
N LYS A 504 0.50 18.60 7.31
CA LYS A 504 0.56 20.06 7.40
C LYS A 504 1.89 20.62 6.88
N ASP A 505 3.00 19.98 7.22
CA ASP A 505 4.33 20.38 6.75
C ASP A 505 4.43 20.24 5.22
N ASP A 506 3.86 19.17 4.66
CA ASP A 506 3.75 18.95 3.22
C ASP A 506 2.90 20.03 2.55
N GLN A 507 1.79 20.42 3.16
CA GLN A 507 0.92 21.50 2.64
C GLN A 507 1.64 22.85 2.63
N ARG A 508 2.37 23.18 3.71
CA ARG A 508 3.18 24.40 3.78
C ARG A 508 4.27 24.42 2.72
N LYS A 509 4.96 23.28 2.51
CA LYS A 509 5.98 23.17 1.47
C LYS A 509 5.39 23.29 0.07
N LYS A 510 4.22 22.70 -0.17
CA LYS A 510 3.49 22.84 -1.43
C LYS A 510 3.19 24.32 -1.71
N GLU A 511 2.68 25.06 -0.72
CA GLU A 511 2.43 26.49 -0.85
C GLU A 511 3.71 27.27 -1.21
N ILE A 512 4.83 27.01 -0.54
CA ILE A 512 6.11 27.66 -0.85
C ILE A 512 6.56 27.34 -2.28
N ILE A 513 6.43 26.09 -2.75
CA ILE A 513 6.78 25.69 -4.11
C ILE A 513 5.86 26.35 -5.14
N GLU A 514 4.56 26.45 -4.88
CA GLU A 514 3.61 27.15 -5.74
C GLU A 514 3.96 28.63 -5.85
N LEU A 515 4.26 29.28 -4.73
CA LEU A 515 4.71 30.68 -4.71
C LEU A 515 6.03 30.86 -5.46
N ARG A 516 6.98 29.92 -5.37
CA ARG A 516 8.22 29.93 -6.16
C ARG A 516 7.94 29.87 -7.66
N ASN A 517 7.09 28.94 -8.09
CA ASN A 517 6.71 28.80 -9.50
C ASN A 517 5.95 30.02 -10.03
N GLN A 518 5.06 30.59 -9.22
CA GLN A 518 4.37 31.84 -9.55
C GLN A 518 5.33 33.03 -9.61
N SER A 519 6.30 33.08 -8.69
CA SER A 519 7.37 34.09 -8.69
C SER A 519 8.20 34.00 -9.96
N ASP A 520 8.65 32.80 -10.36
CA ASP A 520 9.44 32.60 -11.59
C ASP A 520 8.64 32.99 -12.84
N THR A 521 7.34 32.66 -12.88
CA THR A 521 6.43 33.05 -13.97
C THR A 521 6.27 34.58 -14.04
N LEU A 522 6.05 35.23 -12.89
CA LEU A 522 5.91 36.67 -12.77
C LEU A 522 7.21 37.38 -13.19
N LEU A 523 8.36 36.93 -12.68
CA LEU A 523 9.68 37.44 -13.03
C LEU A 523 9.90 37.42 -14.54
N HIS A 524 9.66 36.28 -15.18
CA HIS A 524 9.84 36.13 -16.62
C HIS A 524 8.87 37.03 -17.41
N SER A 525 7.60 37.13 -16.98
CA SER A 525 6.62 38.00 -17.61
C SER A 525 7.02 39.48 -17.54
N VAL A 526 7.45 39.94 -16.37
CA VAL A 526 7.83 41.35 -16.15
C VAL A 526 9.12 41.70 -16.88
N GLU A 527 10.13 40.81 -16.86
CA GLU A 527 11.37 41.00 -17.63
C GLU A 527 11.07 41.12 -19.14
N LYS A 528 10.18 40.28 -19.66
CA LYS A 528 9.75 40.36 -21.05
C LYS A 528 9.04 41.69 -21.35
N THR A 529 8.09 42.10 -20.50
CA THR A 529 7.39 43.39 -20.67
C THR A 529 8.35 44.58 -20.64
N LEU A 530 9.31 44.61 -19.73
CA LEU A 530 10.31 45.68 -19.66
C LEU A 530 11.21 45.74 -20.91
N LYS A 531 11.48 44.59 -21.53
CA LYS A 531 12.23 44.49 -22.78
C LYS A 531 11.40 44.93 -23.99
N ASP A 532 10.16 44.48 -24.09
CA ASP A 532 9.26 44.75 -25.23
C ASP A 532 8.79 46.23 -25.26
N PHE A 533 8.74 46.89 -24.11
CA PHE A 533 8.32 48.29 -23.97
C PHE A 533 9.47 49.22 -23.54
N ALA A 534 10.71 48.83 -23.80
CA ALA A 534 11.90 49.55 -23.35
C ALA A 534 11.90 51.04 -23.67
N ASP A 535 11.40 51.42 -24.86
CA ASP A 535 11.40 52.80 -25.35
C ASP A 535 10.20 53.63 -24.84
N LYS A 536 9.25 52.99 -24.12
CA LYS A 536 7.98 53.60 -23.69
C LYS A 536 7.85 53.69 -22.17
N VAL A 537 8.76 53.10 -21.42
CA VAL A 537 8.78 53.15 -19.96
C VAL A 537 9.77 54.21 -19.50
N ARG A 538 9.36 55.09 -18.59
CA ARG A 538 10.23 56.13 -18.03
C ARG A 538 11.34 55.51 -17.19
N ASP A 539 12.52 56.12 -17.18
CA ASP A 539 13.69 55.59 -16.45
C ASP A 539 13.44 55.41 -14.94
N GLU A 540 12.67 56.30 -14.31
CA GLU A 540 12.29 56.20 -12.90
C GLU A 540 11.44 54.97 -12.61
N ASP A 541 10.43 54.74 -13.46
CA ASP A 541 9.50 53.61 -13.38
C ASP A 541 10.23 52.28 -13.67
N ARG A 542 11.18 52.29 -14.62
CA ARG A 542 12.04 51.14 -14.92
C ARG A 542 12.90 50.76 -13.72
N LYS A 543 13.59 51.72 -13.09
CA LYS A 543 14.44 51.46 -11.92
C LYS A 543 13.64 50.93 -10.73
N GLU A 544 12.42 51.42 -10.52
CA GLU A 544 11.54 50.92 -9.47
C GLU A 544 11.18 49.44 -9.69
N ILE A 545 10.77 49.08 -10.91
CA ILE A 545 10.47 47.68 -11.24
C ILE A 545 11.72 46.81 -11.10
N GLU A 546 12.85 47.21 -11.67
CA GLU A 546 14.10 46.43 -11.61
C GLU A 546 14.53 46.13 -10.17
N GLY A 547 14.41 47.11 -9.26
CA GLY A 547 14.69 46.91 -7.84
C GLY A 547 13.77 45.88 -7.17
N LYS A 548 12.47 45.91 -7.48
CA LYS A 548 11.49 44.93 -6.97
C LYS A 548 11.68 43.54 -7.58
N LEU A 549 12.09 43.50 -8.85
CA LEU A 549 12.42 42.28 -9.58
C LEU A 549 13.63 41.59 -8.93
N GLU A 550 14.66 42.35 -8.58
CA GLU A 550 15.83 41.84 -7.88
C GLU A 550 15.50 41.40 -6.44
N ASN A 551 14.62 42.12 -5.75
CA ASN A 551 14.14 41.69 -4.43
C ASN A 551 13.39 40.35 -4.50
N LEU A 552 12.45 40.20 -5.43
CA LEU A 552 11.72 38.94 -5.61
C LEU A 552 12.68 37.79 -5.95
N LYS A 553 13.68 38.02 -6.82
CA LYS A 553 14.74 37.03 -7.11
C LYS A 553 15.51 36.59 -5.86
N LYS A 554 15.79 37.51 -4.93
CA LYS A 554 16.51 37.21 -3.69
C LYS A 554 15.66 36.40 -2.70
N VAL A 555 14.37 36.70 -2.59
CA VAL A 555 13.52 36.09 -1.55
C VAL A 555 12.79 34.83 -2.02
N LYS A 556 12.58 34.63 -3.34
CA LYS A 556 11.79 33.50 -3.86
C LYS A 556 12.32 32.14 -3.41
N ASP A 557 13.64 32.00 -3.30
CA ASP A 557 14.28 30.72 -2.93
C ASP A 557 14.32 30.50 -1.41
N GLY A 558 13.75 31.41 -0.61
CA GLY A 558 13.61 31.28 0.86
C GLY A 558 12.39 30.45 1.29
N ASP A 559 12.24 30.25 2.60
CA ASP A 559 11.23 29.34 3.20
C ASP A 559 10.06 30.08 3.90
N ASP A 560 9.96 31.39 3.71
CA ASP A 560 8.91 32.25 4.29
C ASP A 560 7.88 32.65 3.22
N ALA A 561 6.71 32.02 3.28
CA ALA A 561 5.62 32.24 2.33
C ALA A 561 5.12 33.69 2.33
N GLU A 562 5.09 34.36 3.47
CA GLU A 562 4.58 35.73 3.58
C GLU A 562 5.56 36.73 2.97
N VAL A 563 6.87 36.50 3.14
CA VAL A 563 7.91 37.31 2.49
C VAL A 563 7.83 37.18 0.97
N ILE A 564 7.63 35.96 0.44
CA ILE A 564 7.52 35.73 -1.00
C ILE A 564 6.25 36.39 -1.55
N LYS A 565 5.08 36.17 -0.92
CA LYS A 565 3.81 36.79 -1.31
C LYS A 565 3.92 38.30 -1.37
N LYS A 566 4.44 38.92 -0.31
CA LYS A 566 4.61 40.37 -0.25
C LYS A 566 5.50 40.89 -1.37
N ALA A 567 6.62 40.22 -1.66
CA ALA A 567 7.50 40.62 -2.75
C ALA A 567 6.84 40.46 -4.14
N MET A 568 5.99 39.43 -4.33
CA MET A 568 5.19 39.26 -5.53
C MET A 568 4.12 40.34 -5.69
N GLU A 569 3.41 40.67 -4.62
CA GLU A 569 2.41 41.75 -4.58
C GLU A 569 3.06 43.09 -4.89
N ASP A 570 4.17 43.42 -4.20
CA ASP A 570 4.92 44.65 -4.42
C ASP A 570 5.35 44.81 -5.89
N LEU A 571 5.85 43.74 -6.52
CA LEU A 571 6.24 43.75 -7.93
C LEU A 571 5.02 43.93 -8.84
N SER A 572 3.95 43.18 -8.59
CA SER A 572 2.70 43.23 -9.37
C SER A 572 2.05 44.61 -9.32
N ASP A 573 2.05 45.25 -8.16
CA ASP A 573 1.51 46.60 -7.95
C ASP A 573 2.29 47.65 -8.75
N SER A 574 3.63 47.59 -8.75
CA SER A 574 4.43 48.55 -9.54
C SER A 574 4.22 48.36 -11.05
N VAL A 575 4.17 47.11 -11.50
CA VAL A 575 3.89 46.79 -12.92
C VAL A 575 2.49 47.27 -13.33
N SER A 576 1.49 47.08 -12.48
CA SER A 576 0.10 47.50 -12.76
C SER A 576 -0.02 49.02 -12.85
N LYS A 577 0.60 49.78 -11.93
CA LYS A 577 0.62 51.25 -11.97
C LYS A 577 1.22 51.80 -13.27
N ILE A 578 2.21 51.12 -13.82
CA ILE A 578 2.87 51.51 -15.06
C ILE A 578 2.01 51.13 -16.28
N GLY A 579 1.39 49.95 -16.25
CA GLY A 579 0.37 49.56 -17.23
C GLY A 579 -0.75 50.60 -17.34
N GLU A 580 -1.32 51.03 -16.21
CA GLU A 580 -2.36 52.07 -16.19
C GLU A 580 -1.91 53.41 -16.79
N ARG A 581 -0.64 53.81 -16.56
CA ARG A 581 -0.08 55.03 -17.15
C ARG A 581 0.10 54.91 -18.66
N LEU A 582 0.60 53.78 -19.15
CA LEU A 582 0.76 53.50 -20.58
C LEU A 582 -0.60 53.48 -21.32
N TYR A 583 -1.66 52.98 -20.68
CA TYR A 583 -3.02 53.04 -21.22
C TYR A 583 -3.61 54.46 -21.17
N LYS A 584 -3.35 55.24 -20.12
CA LYS A 584 -3.79 56.65 -20.02
C LYS A 584 -3.10 57.56 -21.05
N GLU A 585 -1.83 57.34 -21.36
CA GLU A 585 -1.12 58.10 -22.40
C GLU A 585 -1.64 57.81 -23.81
N LYS A 586 -2.16 56.59 -24.08
CA LYS A 586 -2.88 56.28 -25.32
C LYS A 586 -4.29 56.89 -25.37
N GLY A 587 -4.99 57.00 -24.25
CA GLY A 587 -6.35 57.55 -24.17
C GLY A 587 -6.45 59.07 -24.38
N THR A 588 -5.35 59.81 -24.29
CA THR A 588 -5.33 61.27 -24.52
C THR A 588 -4.91 61.70 -25.94
N GLY A 589 -4.71 60.74 -26.86
CA GLY A 589 -4.21 60.98 -28.22
C GLY A 589 -5.26 61.15 -29.32
N GLU A 590 -6.53 60.79 -29.10
CA GLU A 590 -7.53 60.70 -30.19
C GLU A 590 -8.63 61.79 -30.19
N GLU A 591 -8.72 62.69 -29.20
CA GLU A 591 -9.79 63.72 -29.15
C GLU A 591 -9.47 65.08 -29.81
N LYS A 592 -8.40 65.22 -30.60
CA LYS A 592 -8.05 66.52 -31.24
C LYS A 592 -7.93 66.52 -32.76
N LYS A 593 -8.50 65.54 -33.47
CA LYS A 593 -8.54 65.56 -34.94
C LYS A 593 -9.90 65.15 -35.53
N GLU A 594 -11.01 65.66 -34.99
CA GLU A 594 -12.31 65.54 -35.67
C GLU A 594 -13.23 66.72 -35.35
N LYS A 595 -12.83 67.92 -35.76
CA LYS A 595 -13.72 69.07 -35.95
C LYS A 595 -13.27 69.90 -37.15
N LYS A 596 -13.42 69.34 -38.34
CA LYS A 596 -13.85 70.09 -39.53
C LYS A 596 -14.29 69.10 -40.60
N ASP A 597 -15.42 69.43 -41.20
CA ASP A 597 -16.06 68.81 -42.36
C ASP A 597 -16.88 67.54 -42.10
N ASN A 598 -18.11 67.76 -41.61
CA ASN A 598 -19.26 66.99 -42.09
C ASN A 598 -20.53 67.85 -42.20
N LYS A 599 -20.82 68.27 -43.43
CA LYS A 599 -22.14 68.43 -44.06
C LYS A 599 -21.98 67.61 -45.36
N ASP A 600 -22.70 66.55 -45.65
CA ASP A 600 -24.14 66.33 -45.58
C ASP A 600 -24.47 64.81 -45.65
N ASN A 601 -25.73 64.51 -45.29
CA ASN A 601 -26.55 63.35 -45.68
C ASN A 601 -26.46 61.99 -44.94
N LYS A 602 -27.23 61.95 -43.84
CA LYS A 602 -28.35 61.06 -43.50
C LYS A 602 -28.61 59.73 -44.25
N GLU A 603 -28.84 58.72 -43.38
CA GLU A 603 -29.89 57.67 -43.36
C GLU A 603 -29.89 56.61 -44.48
N GLU A 604 -29.57 55.35 -44.13
CA GLU A 604 -30.56 54.26 -44.01
C GLU A 604 -29.95 52.99 -43.37
N GLY A 605 -30.80 52.24 -42.66
CA GLY A 605 -30.48 51.10 -41.79
C GLY A 605 -30.49 49.71 -42.46
N PRO A 606 -30.65 48.62 -41.68
CA PRO A 606 -29.80 47.42 -41.74
C PRO A 606 -30.40 46.24 -42.51
N ILE A 607 -29.55 45.27 -42.88
CA ILE A 607 -29.99 43.93 -43.33
C ILE A 607 -29.17 42.85 -42.62
N GLU A 608 -29.89 41.95 -41.95
CA GLU A 608 -29.46 40.68 -41.36
C GLU A 608 -28.94 39.69 -42.41
N GLY A 609 -28.04 38.79 -42.02
CA GLY A 609 -27.54 37.72 -42.88
C GLY A 609 -27.15 36.47 -42.10
N GLU A 610 -27.93 35.41 -42.30
CA GLU A 610 -28.01 34.12 -41.61
C GLU A 610 -26.75 33.23 -41.59
N VAL A 611 -26.78 32.31 -40.62
CA VAL A 611 -25.99 31.09 -40.47
C VAL A 611 -26.86 29.90 -40.87
N VAL A 612 -26.46 29.08 -41.85
CA VAL A 612 -26.80 27.66 -42.07
C VAL A 612 -25.71 27.12 -43.04
N GLU A 613 -25.02 25.99 -42.89
CA GLU A 613 -25.15 24.76 -42.09
C GLU A 613 -23.74 24.21 -41.78
#